data_AF-A0A2Y9BZE1-F1
#
_entry.id   AF-A0A2Y9BZE1-F1
#
_cell.length_a   1.000
_cell.length_b   1.000
_cell.length_c   1.000
_cell.angle_alpha   90.00
_cell.angle_beta   90.00
_cell.angle_gamma   90.00
#
_symmetry.space_group_name_H-M   'P 1'
#
loop_
_entity.id
_entity.type
_entity.pdbx_description
1 polymer ?
#
loop_
_entity_poly.entity_id
_entity_poly.type
_entity_poly.pdbx_seq_one_letter_code
_entity_poly.pdbx_strand_id
1 'polypeptide(L)'
;MAAEVAEATQIYTELNEAFQLERARLAGNAELLKVYERLQQNILRARHRVNNDPAWVRASLAEHEGISAALAVRGRLDLADRLVAHNEATAAAIIAKIDL
;
A
#
# COMPACT_ATOMS: atom_id res chain seq x y z
N MET A 1 8.04 -22.09 9.58
CA MET A 1 8.64 -20.77 9.86
C MET A 1 8.92 -19.93 8.61
N ALA A 2 9.89 -20.25 7.74
CA ALA A 2 10.21 -19.39 6.58
C ALA A 2 9.11 -19.40 5.49
N ALA A 3 8.53 -20.56 5.21
CA ALA A 3 7.43 -20.71 4.25
C ALA A 3 6.16 -19.97 4.69
N GLU A 4 5.80 -20.06 5.98
CA GLU A 4 4.64 -19.35 6.57
C GLU A 4 4.82 -17.82 6.52
N VAL A 5 6.05 -17.33 6.71
CA VAL A 5 6.35 -15.90 6.59
C VAL A 5 6.21 -15.45 5.13
N ALA A 6 6.72 -16.23 4.17
CA ALA A 6 6.58 -15.93 2.74
C ALA A 6 5.10 -15.89 2.32
N GLU A 7 4.31 -16.88 2.75
CA GLU A 7 2.86 -16.93 2.53
C GLU A 7 2.14 -15.70 3.12
N ALA A 8 2.45 -15.32 4.36
CA ALA A 8 1.89 -14.12 4.98
C ALA A 8 2.24 -12.84 4.23
N THR A 9 3.48 -12.71 3.72
CA THR A 9 3.88 -11.54 2.92
C THR A 9 3.19 -11.49 1.56
N GLN A 10 2.91 -12.64 0.94
CA GLN A 10 2.15 -12.72 -0.30
C GLN A 10 0.68 -12.32 -0.08
N ILE A 11 0.03 -12.92 0.92
CA ILE A 11 -1.35 -12.59 1.29
C ILE A 11 -1.49 -11.09 1.58
N TYR A 12 -0.55 -10.51 2.35
CA TYR A 12 -0.54 -9.08 2.61
C TYR A 12 -0.42 -8.25 1.32
N THR A 13 0.44 -8.67 0.39
CA THR A 13 0.66 -7.96 -0.88
C THR A 13 -0.63 -7.90 -1.69
N GLU A 14 -1.34 -9.02 -1.82
CA GLU A 14 -2.61 -9.13 -2.54
C GLU A 14 -3.70 -8.28 -1.86
N LEU A 15 -3.80 -8.35 -0.53
CA LEU A 15 -4.76 -7.55 0.24
C LEU A 15 -4.50 -6.05 0.13
N ASN A 16 -3.24 -5.63 0.19
CA ASN A 16 -2.85 -4.23 0.02
C ASN A 16 -3.24 -3.74 -1.39
N GLU A 17 -2.95 -4.53 -2.42
CA GLU A 17 -3.35 -4.22 -3.79
C GLU A 17 -4.86 -4.03 -3.93
N ALA A 18 -5.66 -4.96 -3.41
CA ALA A 18 -7.11 -4.89 -3.46
C ALA A 18 -7.64 -3.67 -2.69
N PHE A 19 -7.06 -3.36 -1.53
CA PHE A 19 -7.44 -2.21 -0.72
C PHE A 19 -7.25 -0.89 -1.46
N GLN A 20 -6.11 -0.70 -2.13
CA GLN A 20 -5.83 0.55 -2.85
C GLN A 20 -6.75 0.72 -4.07
N LEU A 21 -7.00 -0.36 -4.82
CA LEU A 21 -7.89 -0.34 -5.97
C LEU A 21 -9.34 -0.02 -5.55
N GLU A 22 -9.81 -0.66 -4.48
CA GLU A 22 -11.16 -0.45 -3.96
C GLU A 22 -11.35 0.99 -3.46
N ARG A 23 -10.33 1.57 -2.82
CA ARG A 23 -10.35 2.98 -2.41
C ARG A 23 -10.44 3.94 -3.61
N ALA A 24 -9.66 3.70 -4.66
CA ALA A 24 -9.72 4.50 -5.88
C ALA A 24 -11.09 4.37 -6.56
N ARG A 25 -11.68 3.17 -6.57
CA ARG A 25 -13.02 2.92 -7.10
C ARG A 25 -14.10 3.66 -6.30
N LEU A 26 -14.06 3.58 -4.97
CA LEU A 26 -15.02 4.23 -4.07
C LEU A 26 -14.94 5.76 -4.08
N ALA A 27 -13.81 6.34 -4.50
CA ALA A 27 -13.68 7.78 -4.69
C ALA A 27 -14.58 8.33 -5.81
N GLY A 28 -15.13 7.47 -6.68
CA GLY A 28 -16.08 7.86 -7.73
C GLY A 28 -15.46 8.67 -8.87
N ASN A 29 -14.13 8.71 -8.98
CA ASN A 29 -13.41 9.42 -10.04
C ASN A 29 -12.80 8.41 -11.02
N ALA A 30 -13.38 8.32 -12.22
CA ALA A 30 -12.95 7.36 -13.25
C ALA A 30 -11.51 7.59 -13.74
N GLU A 31 -11.03 8.83 -13.77
CA GLU A 31 -9.65 9.13 -14.17
C GLU A 31 -8.66 8.75 -13.07
N LEU A 32 -9.02 8.98 -11.80
CA LEU A 32 -8.24 8.51 -10.66
C LEU A 32 -8.07 6.99 -10.68
N LEU A 33 -9.17 6.25 -10.92
CA LEU A 33 -9.15 4.80 -11.01
C LEU A 33 -8.22 4.31 -12.12
N LYS A 34 -8.33 4.87 -13.34
CA LYS A 34 -7.44 4.52 -14.47
C LYS A 34 -5.96 4.80 -14.17
N VAL A 35 -5.68 5.92 -13.50
CA VAL A 35 -4.31 6.26 -13.07
C VAL A 35 -3.80 5.23 -12.08
N TYR A 36 -4.62 4.85 -11.09
CA TYR A 36 -4.28 3.83 -10.11
C TYR A 36 -4.02 2.47 -10.76
N GLU A 37 -4.91 1.97 -11.62
CA GLU A 37 -4.75 0.69 -12.31
C GLU A 37 -3.42 0.63 -13.11
N ARG A 38 -3.11 1.69 -13.85
CA ARG A 38 -1.87 1.79 -14.63
C ARG A 38 -0.62 1.90 -13.75
N LEU A 39 -0.66 2.74 -12.71
CA LEU A 39 0.47 2.89 -11.79
C LEU A 39 0.70 1.60 -11.00
N GLN A 40 -0.36 0.94 -10.58
CA GLN A 40 -0.31 -0.32 -9.84
C GLN A 40 0.34 -1.41 -10.69
N GLN A 41 -0.06 -1.58 -11.95
CA GLN A 41 0.63 -2.49 -12.87
C GLN A 41 2.15 -2.24 -12.97
N ASN A 42 2.56 -0.96 -12.98
CA ASN A 42 3.98 -0.59 -13.05
C ASN A 42 4.73 -0.76 -11.73
N ILE A 43 4.07 -0.52 -10.60
CA ILE A 43 4.66 -0.49 -9.27
C ILE A 43 4.60 -1.87 -8.58
N LEU A 44 3.74 -2.79 -9.01
CA LEU A 44 3.57 -4.13 -8.40
C LEU A 44 4.87 -4.91 -8.33
N ARG A 45 5.64 -4.94 -9.43
CA ARG A 45 6.95 -5.61 -9.46
C ARG A 45 7.93 -4.99 -8.46
N ALA A 46 7.88 -3.68 -8.31
CA ALA A 46 8.73 -2.94 -7.38
C ALA A 46 8.30 -3.18 -5.92
N ARG A 47 6.99 -3.14 -5.63
CA ARG A 47 6.41 -3.49 -4.32
C ARG A 47 6.74 -4.91 -3.89
N HIS A 48 6.70 -5.87 -4.81
CA HIS A 48 7.00 -7.26 -4.47
C HIS A 48 8.44 -7.42 -3.93
N ARG A 49 9.40 -6.62 -4.43
CA ARG A 49 10.78 -6.62 -3.90
C ARG A 49 10.88 -6.13 -2.47
N VAL A 50 10.03 -5.18 -2.07
CA VAL A 50 10.01 -4.63 -0.71
C VAL A 50 9.21 -5.53 0.23
N ASN A 51 8.12 -6.13 -0.24
CA ASN A 51 7.25 -6.97 0.58
C ASN A 51 7.87 -8.32 0.97
N ASN A 52 8.99 -8.72 0.38
CA ASN A 52 9.79 -9.86 0.85
C ASN A 52 10.47 -9.59 2.21
N ASP A 53 10.48 -8.35 2.69
CA ASP A 53 10.92 -7.98 4.04
C ASP A 53 9.73 -8.04 5.03
N PRO A 54 9.71 -9.02 5.96
CA PRO A 54 8.61 -9.14 6.92
C PRO A 54 8.51 -7.97 7.89
N ALA A 55 9.60 -7.24 8.15
CA ALA A 55 9.57 -6.06 9.02
C ALA A 55 8.85 -4.90 8.33
N TRP A 56 9.12 -4.72 7.04
CA TRP A 56 8.39 -3.76 6.19
C TRP A 56 6.89 -4.06 6.16
N VAL A 57 6.53 -5.32 5.92
CA VAL A 57 5.11 -5.74 5.87
C VAL A 57 4.39 -5.45 7.18
N ARG A 58 5.01 -5.72 8.34
CA ARG A 58 4.41 -5.39 9.64
C ARG A 58 4.23 -3.89 9.85
N ALA A 59 5.23 -3.08 9.47
CA ALA A 59 5.14 -1.63 9.59
C ALA A 59 4.02 -1.05 8.70
N SER A 60 3.95 -1.52 7.46
CA SER A 60 2.94 -1.10 6.48
C SER A 60 1.52 -1.56 6.88
N LEU A 61 1.38 -2.71 7.56
CA LEU A 61 0.10 -3.14 8.13
C LEU A 61 -0.38 -2.22 9.26
N ALA A 62 0.51 -1.88 10.21
CA ALA A 62 0.18 -0.97 11.30
C ALA A 62 -0.23 0.42 10.81
N GLU A 63 0.38 0.90 9.71
CA GLU A 63 -0.02 2.16 9.06
C GLU A 63 -1.44 2.07 8.45
N HIS A 64 -1.78 0.97 7.79
CA HIS A 64 -3.13 0.75 7.24
C HIS A 64 -4.22 0.69 8.30
N GLU A 65 -3.93 0.18 9.50
CA GLU A 65 -4.87 0.22 10.63
C GLU A 65 -5.20 1.68 11.00
N GLY A 66 -4.19 2.56 11.03
CA GLY A 66 -4.38 3.99 11.28
C GLY A 66 -5.20 4.68 10.19
N ILE A 67 -4.96 4.36 8.91
CA ILE A 67 -5.76 4.86 7.78
C ILE A 67 -7.22 4.37 7.87
N SER A 68 -7.42 3.10 8.21
CA SER A 68 -8.76 2.50 8.35
C SER A 68 -9.54 3.13 9.50
N ALA A 69 -8.87 3.41 10.63
CA ALA A 69 -9.46 4.12 11.75
C ALA A 69 -9.88 5.55 11.35
N ALA A 70 -9.02 6.29 10.63
CA ALA A 70 -9.33 7.64 10.14
C ALA A 70 -10.53 7.65 9.16
N LEU A 71 -10.61 6.65 8.29
CA LEU A 71 -11.75 6.43 7.39
C LEU A 71 -13.05 6.16 8.17
N ALA A 72 -12.99 5.30 9.19
CA ALA A 72 -14.17 4.88 9.97
C ALA A 72 -14.83 6.05 10.72
N VAL A 73 -14.03 6.96 11.27
CA VAL A 73 -14.55 8.14 11.99
C VAL A 73 -14.91 9.30 11.07
N ARG A 74 -14.82 9.13 9.74
CA ARG A 74 -14.95 10.19 8.72
C ARG A 74 -14.07 11.40 9.06
N GLY A 75 -12.90 11.14 9.64
CA GLY A 75 -11.94 12.15 10.09
C GLY A 75 -11.39 12.89 8.89
N ARG A 76 -12.00 14.02 8.55
CA ARG A 76 -11.60 14.85 7.38
C ARG A 76 -10.23 15.52 7.54
N LEU A 77 -9.63 15.51 8.74
CA LEU A 77 -8.51 16.42 9.04
C LEU A 77 -7.10 15.82 8.91
N ASP A 78 -6.93 14.50 8.79
CA ASP A 78 -5.57 13.93 8.66
C ASP A 78 -5.47 12.77 7.64
N LEU A 79 -6.58 12.33 7.05
CA LEU A 79 -6.55 11.22 6.10
C LEU A 79 -5.70 11.53 4.85
N ALA A 80 -5.81 12.74 4.30
CA ALA A 80 -5.03 13.13 3.12
C ALA A 80 -3.52 13.11 3.42
N ASP A 81 -3.10 13.67 4.55
CA ASP A 81 -1.69 13.73 4.96
C ASP A 81 -1.13 12.33 5.23
N ARG A 82 -1.91 11.45 5.89
CA ARG A 82 -1.53 10.04 6.09
C ARG A 82 -1.30 9.31 4.78
N LEU A 83 -2.14 9.57 3.77
CA LEU A 83 -2.03 8.92 2.47
C LEU A 83 -0.83 9.42 1.67
N VAL A 84 -0.49 10.71 1.79
CA VAL A 84 0.73 11.27 1.20
C VAL A 84 1.96 10.64 1.87
N ALA A 85 2.02 10.65 3.21
CA ALA A 85 3.13 10.06 3.95
C ALA A 85 3.33 8.57 3.63
N HIS A 86 2.25 7.78 3.55
CA HIS A 86 2.29 6.37 3.14
C HIS A 86 2.90 6.19 1.74
N ASN A 87 2.47 7.01 0.78
CA ASN A 87 2.97 6.94 -0.60
C ASN A 87 4.45 7.33 -0.69
N GLU A 88 4.88 8.36 0.05
CA GLU A 88 6.27 8.80 0.12
C GLU A 88 7.17 7.72 0.75
N ALA A 89 6.76 7.14 1.87
CA ALA A 89 7.48 6.05 2.52
C ALA A 89 7.59 4.82 1.62
N THR A 90 6.49 4.43 0.95
CA THR A 90 6.48 3.32 -0.01
C THR A 90 7.41 3.60 -1.19
N ALA A 91 7.38 4.82 -1.74
CA ALA A 91 8.25 5.20 -2.85
C ALA A 91 9.74 5.17 -2.44
N ALA A 92 10.09 5.72 -1.28
CA ALA A 92 11.45 5.71 -0.75
C ALA A 92 11.96 4.28 -0.54
N ALA A 93 11.13 3.40 0.03
CA ALA A 93 11.50 2.00 0.24
C ALA A 93 11.70 1.24 -1.07
N ILE A 94 10.88 1.53 -2.09
CA ILE A 94 11.03 0.97 -3.44
C ILE A 94 12.34 1.44 -4.09
N ILE A 95 12.61 2.76 -4.09
CA ILE A 95 13.80 3.35 -4.69
C ILE A 95 15.07 2.75 -4.08
N ALA A 96 15.11 2.64 -2.75
CA ALA A 96 16.23 2.02 -2.03
C ALA A 96 16.49 0.54 -2.41
N LYS A 97 15.50 -0.17 -2.97
CA LYS A 97 15.64 -1.55 -3.44
C LYS A 97 15.95 -1.66 -4.94
N ILE A 98 15.85 -0.56 -5.71
CA ILE A 98 16.12 -0.52 -7.16
C ILE A 98 17.47 0.13 -7.46
N ASP A 99 17.95 1.04 -6.61
CA ASP A 99 19.28 1.67 -6.72
C ASP A 99 20.45 0.76 -6.25
N LEU A 100 20.22 -0.55 -6.20
CA LEU A 100 21.18 -1.62 -5.93
C LEU A 100 21.22 -2.59 -7.11
#